data_AF-A0A8R7PVT4-F1
#
_entry.id   AF-A0A8R7PVT4-F1
#
_cell.length_a   1.000
_cell.length_b   1.000
_cell.length_c   1.000
_cell.angle_alpha   90.00
_cell.angle_beta   90.00
_cell.angle_gamma   90.00
#
_symmetry.space_group_name_H-M   'P 1'
#
loop_
_entity.id
_entity.type
_entity.pdbx_description
1 polymer ?
#
loop_
_entity_poly.entity_id
_entity_poly.type
_entity_poly.pdbx_seq_one_letter_code
_entity_poly.pdbx_strand_id
1 'polypeptide(L)'
;MRVSDPANCFPDQKRCRVHFECDMMQIFSLKLANVPMNASSVQLYGYIAARDYLDSSLNYIVNRSRDNPLMVRQGSLIEMTGPKRGITMTSPLLVEYDIRIKKGEQEDYDLQLIDGATDICEVTTPSHPFTSRINGDCGAVDITLALVVNAVEATIDVIVSEVQSGFNLSLGSYVGHIRESS
;
A
#
# COMPACT_ATOMS: atom_id res chain seq x y z
N MET A 1 0.12 -6.45 14.90
CA MET A 1 1.08 -5.45 15.46
C MET A 1 0.24 -4.55 16.37
N ARG A 2 0.51 -4.47 17.69
CA ARG A 2 -0.30 -3.63 18.57
C ARG A 2 -0.14 -2.16 18.17
N VAL A 3 -1.24 -1.50 17.83
CA VAL A 3 -1.31 -0.04 17.74
C VAL A 3 -0.93 0.51 19.12
N SER A 4 0.00 1.46 19.13
CA SER A 4 0.19 2.34 20.28
C SER A 4 -1.07 3.18 20.39
N ASP A 5 -1.73 3.17 21.55
CA ASP A 5 -2.83 4.11 21.82
C ASP A 5 -2.43 5.50 21.32
N PRO A 6 -3.31 6.26 20.64
CA PRO A 6 -3.00 7.60 20.18
C PRO A 6 -2.61 8.45 21.40
N ALA A 7 -1.31 8.64 21.60
CA ALA A 7 -0.72 9.12 22.85
C ALA A 7 -1.00 10.61 23.14
N ASN A 8 -1.72 11.26 22.22
CA ASN A 8 -1.95 12.69 22.13
C ASN A 8 -3.45 13.06 21.99
N CYS A 9 -4.38 12.15 22.35
CA CYS A 9 -5.81 12.51 22.42
C CYS A 9 -6.05 13.64 23.45
N PHE A 10 -6.90 14.61 23.11
CA PHE A 10 -7.33 15.67 24.03
C PHE A 10 -8.85 15.91 23.93
N PRO A 11 -9.57 16.07 25.06
CA PRO A 11 -9.12 15.92 26.44
C PRO A 11 -8.87 14.47 26.86
N ASP A 12 -9.48 13.50 26.17
CA ASP A 12 -9.28 12.06 26.41
C ASP A 12 -9.62 11.26 25.15
N GLN A 13 -9.38 9.94 25.17
CA GLN A 13 -9.60 9.04 24.03
C GLN A 13 -11.08 8.91 23.62
N LYS A 14 -12.03 9.09 24.54
CA LYS A 14 -13.48 9.00 24.23
C LYS A 14 -14.04 10.29 23.64
N ARG A 15 -13.46 11.43 24.01
CA ARG A 15 -13.90 12.76 23.61
C ARG A 15 -12.85 13.47 22.77
N CYS A 16 -12.01 12.72 22.06
CA CYS A 16 -10.87 13.28 21.34
C CYS A 16 -11.36 14.33 20.32
N ARG A 17 -10.76 15.53 20.40
CA ARG A 17 -10.98 16.64 19.46
C ARG A 17 -9.73 16.98 18.68
N VAL A 18 -8.78 16.06 18.63
CA VAL A 18 -7.47 16.24 17.98
C VAL A 18 -7.37 15.33 16.76
N HIS A 19 -7.91 14.12 16.88
CA HIS A 19 -7.96 13.14 15.81
C HIS A 19 -9.34 13.17 15.19
N PHE A 20 -9.42 13.58 13.93
CA PHE A 20 -10.63 13.59 13.12
C PHE A 20 -10.42 12.70 11.91
N GLU A 21 -11.52 12.35 11.25
CA GLU A 21 -11.47 11.81 9.91
C GLU A 21 -10.63 12.67 8.97
N CYS A 22 -9.86 12.03 8.09
CA CYS A 22 -9.10 12.72 7.06
C CYS A 22 -9.14 11.93 5.76
N ASP A 23 -8.94 12.64 4.65
CA ASP A 23 -8.84 12.02 3.34
C ASP A 23 -7.59 11.16 3.29
N MET A 24 -7.75 9.88 2.91
CA MET A 24 -6.66 8.90 2.85
C MET A 24 -6.62 8.24 1.47
N MET A 25 -5.42 7.88 1.03
CA MET A 25 -5.23 7.02 -0.13
C MET A 25 -5.28 5.55 0.28
N GLN A 26 -6.17 4.78 -0.34
CA GLN A 26 -6.18 3.33 -0.23
C GLN A 26 -5.55 2.73 -1.49
N ILE A 27 -4.51 1.91 -1.32
CA ILE A 27 -3.98 1.05 -2.37
C ILE A 27 -4.61 -0.33 -2.20
N PHE A 28 -5.32 -0.80 -3.22
CA PHE A 28 -6.02 -2.09 -3.21
C PHE A 28 -5.14 -3.20 -3.75
N SER A 29 -4.36 -2.93 -4.79
CA SER A 29 -3.52 -3.94 -5.40
C SER A 29 -2.37 -3.35 -6.20
N LEU A 30 -1.31 -4.15 -6.29
CA LEU A 30 -0.22 -4.01 -7.24
C LEU A 30 -0.19 -5.25 -8.10
N LYS A 31 -0.09 -5.09 -9.42
CA LYS A 31 -0.09 -6.20 -10.37
C LYS A 31 1.07 -6.04 -11.34
N LEU A 32 1.82 -7.13 -11.55
CA LEU A 32 2.88 -7.15 -12.55
C LEU A 32 2.24 -7.21 -13.94
N ALA A 33 2.17 -6.07 -14.63
CA ALA A 33 1.45 -5.94 -15.89
C ALA A 33 2.27 -6.47 -17.07
N ASN A 34 3.56 -6.13 -17.10
CA ASN A 34 4.46 -6.52 -18.16
C ASN A 34 5.87 -6.82 -17.65
N VAL A 35 6.55 -7.76 -18.31
CA VAL A 35 7.95 -8.14 -18.10
C VAL A 35 8.62 -8.37 -19.47
N PRO A 36 9.96 -8.45 -19.55
CA PRO A 36 10.63 -8.70 -20.82
C PRO A 36 10.19 -10.05 -21.41
N MET A 37 10.06 -10.13 -22.74
CA MET A 37 9.62 -11.34 -23.43
C MET A 37 10.43 -12.57 -22.98
N ASN A 38 9.72 -13.69 -22.78
CA ASN A 38 10.22 -15.04 -22.47
C ASN A 38 10.38 -15.42 -20.99
N ALA A 39 10.03 -14.56 -20.03
CA ALA A 39 10.04 -14.93 -18.61
C ALA A 39 8.66 -15.47 -18.15
N SER A 40 8.59 -16.76 -17.77
CA SER A 40 7.37 -17.36 -17.18
C SER A 40 7.08 -16.86 -15.77
N SER A 41 8.14 -16.48 -15.04
CA SER A 41 8.11 -15.82 -13.73
C SER A 41 9.41 -15.02 -13.56
N VAL A 42 9.38 -14.01 -12.70
CA VAL A 42 10.52 -13.17 -12.37
C VAL A 42 10.68 -13.08 -10.85
N GLN A 43 11.91 -12.88 -10.40
CA GLN A 43 12.23 -12.61 -9.00
C GLN A 43 12.32 -11.10 -8.82
N LEU A 44 11.35 -10.51 -8.11
CA LEU A 44 11.27 -9.07 -7.85
C LEU A 44 11.82 -8.73 -6.48
N TYR A 45 12.58 -7.65 -6.39
CA TYR A 45 12.99 -7.03 -5.13
C TYR A 45 13.01 -5.51 -5.27
N GLY A 46 13.23 -4.81 -4.16
CA GLY A 46 13.18 -3.35 -4.08
C GLY A 46 11.98 -2.88 -3.27
N TYR A 47 11.54 -1.65 -3.53
CA TYR A 47 10.46 -1.04 -2.76
C TYR A 47 9.47 -0.22 -3.60
N ILE A 48 8.27 -0.09 -3.05
CA ILE A 48 7.27 0.90 -3.42
C ILE A 48 6.80 1.52 -2.10
N ALA A 49 6.83 2.84 -1.99
CA ALA A 49 6.48 3.55 -0.77
C ALA A 49 5.70 4.84 -1.06
N ALA A 50 4.78 5.18 -0.18
CA ALA A 50 4.13 6.49 -0.20
C ALA A 50 4.85 7.45 0.76
N ARG A 51 4.96 8.72 0.36
CA ARG A 51 5.38 9.85 1.19
C ARG A 51 4.21 10.82 1.27
N ASP A 52 3.57 10.87 2.43
CA ASP A 52 2.58 11.89 2.73
C ASP A 52 3.19 13.03 3.57
N TYR A 53 2.44 14.10 3.74
CA TYR A 53 2.90 15.29 4.44
C TYR A 53 3.10 15.09 5.95
N LEU A 54 2.63 13.98 6.53
CA LEU A 54 2.67 13.78 7.99
C LEU A 54 4.12 13.76 8.51
N ASP A 55 5.00 13.03 7.84
CA ASP A 55 6.41 12.93 8.20
C ASP A 55 7.35 12.92 6.99
N SER A 56 6.82 12.92 5.75
CA SER A 56 7.57 12.80 4.48
C SER A 56 8.49 11.58 4.38
N SER A 57 8.33 10.61 5.29
CA SER A 57 9.11 9.39 5.36
C SER A 57 8.53 8.31 4.44
N LEU A 58 9.33 7.27 4.16
CA LEU A 58 8.92 6.16 3.31
C LEU A 58 7.94 5.25 4.06
N ASN A 59 6.65 5.37 3.76
CA ASN A 59 5.64 4.41 4.19
C ASN A 59 5.56 3.27 3.17
N TYR A 60 6.37 2.23 3.39
CA TYR A 60 6.55 1.10 2.48
C TYR A 60 5.28 0.28 2.27
N ILE A 61 4.84 0.19 1.02
CA ILE A 61 3.76 -0.69 0.55
C ILE A 61 4.35 -2.04 0.15
N VAL A 62 5.50 -2.03 -0.54
CA VAL A 62 6.35 -3.19 -0.83
C VAL A 62 7.75 -2.87 -0.33
N ASN A 63 8.37 -3.82 0.36
CA ASN A 63 9.78 -3.74 0.72
C ASN A 63 10.37 -5.17 0.76
N ARG A 64 11.14 -5.53 -0.27
CA ARG A 64 11.76 -6.85 -0.42
C ARG A 64 13.25 -6.69 -0.67
N SER A 65 14.07 -7.39 0.10
CA SER A 65 15.51 -7.43 -0.12
C SER A 65 15.85 -8.31 -1.32
N ARG A 66 17.00 -8.05 -1.96
CA ARG A 66 17.53 -8.88 -3.05
C ARG A 66 17.81 -10.33 -2.62
N ASP A 67 18.12 -10.54 -1.35
CA ASP A 67 18.38 -11.86 -0.78
C ASP A 67 17.10 -12.69 -0.58
N ASN A 68 15.95 -12.02 -0.46
CA ASN A 68 14.63 -12.65 -0.33
C ASN A 68 13.63 -12.06 -1.33
N PRO A 69 13.84 -12.28 -2.64
CA PRO A 69 12.99 -11.71 -3.69
C PRO A 69 11.65 -12.45 -3.78
N LEU A 70 10.63 -11.75 -4.28
CA LEU A 70 9.31 -12.30 -4.53
C LEU A 70 9.24 -12.93 -5.93
N MET A 71 8.83 -14.20 -6.02
CA MET A 71 8.58 -14.84 -7.32
C MET A 71 7.18 -14.48 -7.83
N VAL A 72 7.12 -13.73 -8.94
CA VAL A 72 5.85 -13.22 -9.49
C VAL A 72 5.73 -13.58 -10.97
N ARG A 73 4.53 -13.93 -11.42
CA ARG A 73 4.22 -14.14 -12.84
C ARG A 73 3.58 -12.90 -13.44
N GLN A 74 3.77 -12.68 -14.72
CA GLN A 74 3.03 -11.63 -15.43
C GLN A 74 1.52 -11.84 -15.25
N GLY A 75 0.80 -10.74 -15.02
CA GLY A 75 -0.62 -10.73 -14.73
C GLY A 75 -0.99 -11.08 -13.29
N SER A 76 -0.02 -11.44 -12.43
CA SER A 76 -0.26 -11.78 -11.02
C SER A 76 -0.07 -10.57 -10.10
N LEU A 77 -0.69 -10.66 -8.92
CA LEU A 77 -0.52 -9.66 -7.86
C LEU A 77 0.90 -9.70 -7.29
N ILE A 78 1.42 -8.53 -6.97
CA ILE A 78 2.63 -8.34 -6.18
C ILE A 78 2.18 -8.27 -4.72
N GLU A 79 2.77 -9.10 -3.87
CA GLU A 79 2.47 -9.11 -2.44
C GLU A 79 2.89 -7.79 -1.80
N MET A 80 1.94 -7.14 -1.11
CA MET A 80 2.17 -5.92 -0.34
C MET A 80 2.46 -6.29 1.11
N THR A 81 3.51 -5.69 1.67
CA THR A 81 3.95 -5.90 3.07
C THR A 81 3.50 -4.79 4.00
N GLY A 82 2.85 -3.76 3.47
CA GLY A 82 2.34 -2.60 4.20
C GLY A 82 1.10 -2.01 3.51
N PRO A 83 0.80 -0.72 3.73
CA PRO A 83 1.62 0.27 4.46
C PRO A 83 1.68 0.04 5.98
N LYS A 84 2.65 0.64 6.67
CA LYS A 84 2.78 0.54 8.15
C LYS A 84 1.73 1.35 8.90
N ARG A 85 1.23 2.40 8.26
CA ARG A 85 0.20 3.32 8.75
C ARG A 85 -0.68 3.78 7.60
N GLY A 86 -1.80 4.42 7.90
CA GLY A 86 -2.63 5.09 6.90
C GLY A 86 -1.81 6.07 6.07
N ILE A 87 -2.17 6.20 4.78
CA ILE A 87 -1.53 7.14 3.86
C ILE A 87 -2.47 8.34 3.73
N THR A 88 -2.09 9.46 4.34
CA THR A 88 -2.94 10.65 4.34
C THR A 88 -2.81 11.38 3.01
N MET A 89 -3.94 11.85 2.47
CA MET A 89 -4.02 12.54 1.19
C MET A 89 -4.84 13.84 1.32
N THR A 90 -4.51 14.66 2.32
CA THR A 90 -5.03 16.04 2.42
C THR A 90 -4.17 17.06 1.66
N SER A 91 -3.12 16.58 1.00
CA SER A 91 -2.26 17.30 0.07
C SER A 91 -1.76 16.30 -0.98
N PRO A 92 -1.18 16.75 -2.11
CA PRO A 92 -0.50 15.86 -3.03
C PRO A 92 0.56 15.04 -2.30
N LEU A 93 0.59 13.73 -2.58
CA LEU A 93 1.55 12.80 -2.03
C LEU A 93 2.38 12.17 -3.14
N LEU A 94 3.57 11.71 -2.78
CA LEU A 94 4.48 11.03 -3.71
C LEU A 94 4.42 9.52 -3.49
N VAL A 95 4.25 8.76 -4.57
CA VAL A 95 4.53 7.32 -4.58
C VAL A 95 5.88 7.11 -5.25
N GLU A 96 6.88 6.73 -4.45
CA GLU A 96 8.25 6.46 -4.87
C GLU A 96 8.47 4.95 -5.02
N TYR A 97 9.23 4.55 -6.03
CA TYR A 97 9.47 3.16 -6.35
C TYR A 97 10.85 2.93 -6.98
N ASP A 98 11.53 1.88 -6.56
CA ASP A 98 12.67 1.25 -7.25
C ASP A 98 12.45 -0.26 -7.11
N ILE A 99 11.94 -0.89 -8.17
CA ILE A 99 11.72 -2.32 -8.23
C ILE A 99 12.59 -2.90 -9.34
N ARG A 100 13.27 -4.00 -9.01
CA ARG A 100 14.22 -4.66 -9.90
C ARG A 100 13.89 -6.13 -10.05
N ILE A 101 14.26 -6.67 -11.20
CA ILE A 101 14.24 -8.09 -11.52
C ILE A 101 15.63 -8.65 -11.25
N LYS A 102 15.75 -9.55 -10.28
CA LYS A 102 17.00 -10.25 -9.99
C LYS A 102 17.44 -11.12 -11.17
N LYS A 103 18.70 -10.99 -11.56
CA LYS A 103 19.40 -11.79 -12.57
C LYS A 103 20.72 -12.29 -12.00
N GLY A 104 20.89 -13.61 -11.98
CA GLY A 104 22.12 -14.22 -11.49
C GLY A 104 22.47 -13.82 -10.05
N GLU A 105 23.76 -13.83 -9.75
CA GLU A 105 24.26 -13.63 -8.39
C GLU A 105 24.60 -12.17 -8.07
N GLN A 106 25.03 -11.37 -9.06
CA GLN A 106 25.47 -9.98 -8.85
C GLN A 106 24.40 -8.97 -9.25
N GLU A 107 24.29 -7.89 -8.47
CA GLU A 107 23.29 -6.82 -8.69
C GLU A 107 23.46 -6.11 -10.03
N ASP A 108 24.69 -5.99 -10.53
CA ASP A 108 25.02 -5.30 -11.80
C ASP A 108 24.35 -5.91 -13.04
N TYR A 109 23.87 -7.16 -12.94
CA TYR A 109 23.13 -7.83 -14.01
C TYR A 109 21.61 -7.70 -13.88
N ASP A 110 21.12 -7.21 -12.75
CA ASP A 110 19.70 -7.08 -12.49
C ASP A 110 19.08 -6.03 -13.41
N LEU A 111 17.80 -6.21 -13.72
CA LEU A 111 17.06 -5.32 -14.61
C LEU A 111 16.16 -4.41 -13.80
N GLN A 112 16.18 -3.12 -14.11
CA GLN A 112 15.25 -2.15 -13.51
C GLN A 112 13.84 -2.35 -14.11
N LEU A 113 12.88 -2.77 -13.27
CA LEU A 113 11.49 -2.95 -13.71
C LEU A 113 10.80 -1.59 -13.80
N ILE A 114 10.83 -0.84 -12.69
CA ILE A 114 10.32 0.53 -12.55
C ILE A 114 11.24 1.29 -11.59
N ASP A 115 11.47 2.57 -11.87
CA ASP A 115 12.22 3.48 -11.01
C ASP A 115 11.69 4.91 -11.18
N GLY A 116 11.58 5.63 -10.08
CA GLY A 116 11.13 7.01 -10.03
C GLY A 116 10.03 7.25 -9.00
N ALA A 117 9.23 8.28 -9.27
CA ALA A 117 8.12 8.65 -8.41
C ALA A 117 6.95 9.21 -9.23
N THR A 118 5.74 9.09 -8.68
CA THR A 118 4.52 9.67 -9.24
C THR A 118 3.80 10.49 -8.17
N ASP A 119 3.41 11.71 -8.54
CA ASP A 119 2.54 12.56 -7.73
C ASP A 119 1.09 12.09 -7.83
N ILE A 120 0.43 11.96 -6.68
CA ILE A 120 -1.00 11.65 -6.59
C ILE A 120 -1.66 12.80 -5.85
N CYS A 121 -2.60 13.47 -6.52
CA CYS A 121 -3.32 14.63 -5.98
C CYS A 121 -4.75 14.26 -5.62
N GLU A 122 -5.19 14.72 -4.46
CA GLU A 122 -6.53 14.58 -3.91
C GLU A 122 -7.62 15.12 -4.84
N VAL A 123 -7.33 16.19 -5.59
CA VAL A 123 -8.30 16.83 -6.50
C VAL A 123 -8.62 15.95 -7.70
N THR A 124 -7.63 15.21 -8.21
CA THR A 124 -7.76 14.39 -9.42
C THR A 124 -8.05 12.93 -9.13
N THR A 125 -7.80 12.48 -7.90
CA THR A 125 -7.92 11.06 -7.54
C THR A 125 -9.39 10.69 -7.30
N PRO A 126 -9.95 9.76 -8.07
CA PRO A 126 -11.32 9.31 -7.87
C PRO A 126 -11.55 8.69 -6.49
N SER A 127 -12.75 8.90 -5.95
CA SER A 127 -13.21 8.26 -4.71
C SER A 127 -13.73 6.83 -4.92
N HIS A 128 -13.37 6.21 -6.04
CA HIS A 128 -13.68 4.82 -6.38
C HIS A 128 -12.41 4.16 -6.95
N PRO A 129 -12.26 2.84 -6.81
CA PRO A 129 -11.08 2.14 -7.32
C PRO A 129 -10.86 2.44 -8.81
N PHE A 130 -9.64 2.81 -9.15
CA PHE A 130 -9.18 2.94 -10.53
C PHE A 130 -7.77 2.39 -10.63
N THR A 131 -7.40 1.97 -11.84
CA THR A 131 -6.07 1.41 -12.12
C THR A 131 -5.26 2.40 -12.92
N SER A 132 -4.06 2.74 -12.43
CA SER A 132 -3.04 3.47 -13.17
C SER A 132 -1.87 2.53 -13.50
N ARG A 133 -1.19 2.78 -14.62
CA ARG A 133 -0.04 1.99 -15.05
C ARG A 133 1.25 2.78 -14.84
N ILE A 134 2.18 2.19 -14.11
CA ILE A 134 3.56 2.65 -13.96
C ILE A 134 4.40 1.88 -14.98
N ASN A 135 4.90 2.57 -16.00
CA ASN A 135 5.81 1.98 -16.98
C ASN A 135 7.25 2.17 -16.50
N GLY A 136 8.09 1.18 -16.76
CA GLY A 136 9.53 1.30 -16.61
C GLY A 136 10.26 0.55 -17.70
N ASP A 137 11.59 0.51 -17.59
CA ASP A 137 12.46 0.10 -18.70
C ASP A 137 12.28 -1.36 -19.10
N CYS A 138 12.14 -2.23 -18.11
CA CYS A 138 12.00 -3.67 -18.33
C CYS A 138 10.60 -4.20 -18.02
N GLY A 139 9.58 -3.34 -17.88
CA GLY A 139 8.22 -3.81 -17.65
C GLY A 139 7.25 -2.74 -17.18
N ALA A 140 6.18 -3.18 -16.53
CA ALA A 140 5.18 -2.27 -15.99
C ALA A 140 4.48 -2.89 -14.78
N VAL A 141 4.07 -2.03 -13.86
CA VAL A 141 3.24 -2.36 -12.69
C VAL A 141 1.94 -1.58 -12.79
N ASP A 142 0.82 -2.28 -12.67
CA ASP A 142 -0.49 -1.65 -12.50
C ASP A 142 -0.75 -1.45 -11.01
N ILE A 143 -1.09 -0.22 -10.62
CA ILE A 143 -1.50 0.13 -9.26
C ILE A 143 -2.99 0.44 -9.26
N THR A 144 -3.75 -0.23 -8.40
CA THR A 144 -5.17 0.06 -8.18
C THR A 144 -5.34 0.77 -6.86
N LEU A 145 -5.90 1.98 -6.88
CA LEU A 145 -6.04 2.83 -5.70
C LEU A 145 -7.34 3.66 -5.75
N ALA A 146 -7.69 4.30 -4.64
CA ALA A 146 -8.74 5.31 -4.57
C ALA A 146 -8.47 6.32 -3.44
N LEU A 147 -9.11 7.48 -3.57
CA LEU A 147 -9.32 8.40 -2.45
C LEU A 147 -10.45 7.87 -1.56
N VAL A 148 -10.18 7.71 -0.27
CA VAL A 148 -11.21 7.45 0.74
C VAL A 148 -11.42 8.75 1.51
N VAL A 149 -12.56 9.39 1.25
CA VAL A 149 -12.93 10.66 1.88
C VAL A 149 -13.37 10.40 3.32
N ASN A 150 -12.98 11.28 4.26
CA ASN A 150 -13.34 11.15 5.67
C ASN A 150 -12.98 9.78 6.26
N ALA A 151 -11.78 9.30 5.96
CA ALA A 151 -11.29 8.00 6.42
C ALA A 151 -10.74 8.07 7.85
N VAL A 152 -10.72 6.90 8.50
CA VAL A 152 -10.11 6.69 9.80
C VAL A 152 -9.22 5.45 9.70
N GLU A 153 -8.01 5.52 10.24
CA GLU A 153 -7.10 4.36 10.25
C GLU A 153 -7.59 3.31 11.26
N ALA A 154 -7.66 2.06 10.81
CA ALA A 154 -7.97 0.92 11.67
C ALA A 154 -7.12 -0.30 11.27
N THR A 155 -6.56 -0.98 12.27
CA THR A 155 -5.84 -2.25 12.07
C THR A 155 -6.70 -3.41 12.56
N ILE A 156 -6.89 -4.42 11.70
CA ILE A 156 -7.58 -5.66 12.06
C ILE A 156 -6.56 -6.80 11.97
N ASP A 157 -6.09 -7.29 13.11
CA ASP A 157 -5.25 -8.49 13.18
C ASP A 157 -6.17 -9.74 13.19
N VAL A 158 -6.13 -10.56 12.14
CA VAL A 158 -6.88 -11.82 12.07
C VAL A 158 -5.92 -12.99 12.24
N ILE A 159 -6.12 -13.79 13.29
CA ILE A 159 -5.33 -15.00 13.56
C ILE A 159 -6.15 -16.21 13.14
N VAL A 160 -5.63 -16.99 12.19
CA VAL A 160 -6.25 -18.24 11.75
C VAL A 160 -5.45 -19.40 12.33
N SER A 161 -6.00 -20.04 13.37
CA SER A 161 -5.26 -21.04 14.16
C SER A 161 -5.19 -22.43 13.49
N GLU A 162 -6.26 -22.87 12.82
CA GLU A 162 -6.31 -24.15 12.11
C GLU A 162 -7.19 -24.01 10.86
N VAL A 163 -6.73 -24.60 9.75
CA VAL A 163 -7.45 -24.64 8.47
C VAL A 163 -7.38 -26.07 7.94
N GLN A 164 -8.48 -26.83 8.08
CA GLN A 164 -8.52 -28.23 7.63
C GLN A 164 -8.89 -28.37 6.14
N SER A 165 -9.47 -27.34 5.52
CA SER A 165 -9.83 -27.23 4.10
C SER A 165 -9.93 -25.75 3.69
N GLY A 166 -10.29 -25.42 2.45
CA GLY A 166 -10.37 -24.00 2.00
C GLY A 166 -11.24 -23.12 2.89
N PHE A 167 -10.79 -21.89 3.17
CA PHE A 167 -11.48 -20.90 4.01
C PHE A 167 -11.65 -19.57 3.27
N ASN A 168 -12.83 -18.95 3.42
CA ASN A 168 -13.15 -17.62 2.90
C ASN A 168 -13.43 -16.68 4.06
N LEU A 169 -12.78 -15.52 4.09
CA LEU A 169 -12.97 -14.48 5.10
C LEU A 169 -13.53 -13.21 4.46
N SER A 170 -14.56 -12.64 5.07
CA SER A 170 -15.06 -11.31 4.76
C SER A 170 -15.06 -10.46 6.01
N LEU A 171 -14.52 -9.24 5.91
CA LEU A 171 -14.51 -8.25 6.98
C LEU A 171 -15.38 -7.06 6.53
N GLY A 172 -16.23 -6.59 7.43
CA GLY A 172 -17.00 -5.37 7.25
C GLY A 172 -16.83 -4.47 8.46
N SER A 173 -16.88 -3.16 8.24
CA SER A 173 -16.90 -2.16 9.30
C SER A 173 -18.18 -1.33 9.20
N TYR A 174 -18.69 -0.90 10.35
CA TYR A 174 -19.79 0.05 10.45
C TYR A 174 -19.32 1.19 11.34
N VAL A 175 -19.33 2.41 10.80
CA VAL A 175 -19.05 3.63 11.55
C VAL A 175 -20.39 4.30 11.82
N GLY A 176 -20.91 4.16 13.04
CA GLY A 176 -22.13 4.82 13.48
C GLY A 176 -21.81 5.99 14.41
N HIS A 177 -22.48 7.13 14.23
CA HIS A 177 -22.42 8.22 15.20
C HIS A 177 -23.07 7.78 16.52
N ILE A 178 -22.29 7.74 17.59
CA ILE A 178 -22.85 7.63 18.94
C ILE A 178 -23.51 8.99 19.23
N ARG A 179 -24.85 9.02 19.26
CA ARG A 179 -25.58 10.20 19.75
C ARG A 179 -25.23 10.38 21.22
N GLU A 180 -24.56 11.49 21.55
CA GLU A 180 -24.43 11.91 22.94
C GLU A 180 -25.84 12.14 23.50
N SER A 181 -26.21 11.38 24.53
CA SER A 181 -27.38 11.66 25.35
C SER A 181 -27.11 12.93 26.14
N SER A 182 -27.81 14.01 25.77
CA SER A 182 -27.90 15.30 26.47
C SER A 182 -28.31 15.15 27.93
#